data_AF-D4KYT3-F1
#
_entry.id   AF-D4KYT3-F1
#
_cell.length_a   1.000
_cell.length_b   1.000
_cell.length_c   1.000
_cell.angle_alpha   90.00
_cell.angle_beta   90.00
_cell.angle_gamma   90.00
#
_symmetry.space_group_name_H-M   'P 1'
#
loop_
_entity.id
_entity.type
_entity.pdbx_description
1 polymer ?
#
loop_
_entity_poly.entity_id
_entity_poly.type
_entity_poly.pdbx_seq_one_letter_code
_entity_poly.pdbx_strand_id
1 'polypeptide(L)'
;MKEYLWLCRGKEVPVTQQTIKLALEKKGIRAACLWEQDESRELGMEELLLDERIVANGILLEKELLSEAGGKNTRLPAKREYELALRVAERETVYLLPASFLAGETEKAGAGDVENGVQEIWCEFCTDAYIAGRYREFLQERGLFEAVVEAVLTEGLAVESAPKVEAFLQQMIARTEAYFYYYDATQPILIYLGDSCCYNILNVLANELAKALHAKGNAIRFYDVAAEDVQGLSRLLGERYKASIGFQAWIFSVQRKNGESYFQDLIGGPKYNFVLDHPIWMQKQLQCAPKRYYILTHDRNYQAFIRKYDKGVADAYLLPPGGRRMAESCDDGERIYDVAFLGTYTDYRNKLAAIMSSAWEIKFMAARFLFVMRKNPDITAELAFQKTLDHYKITLDQETFLERFGEFKEVIQCIMFYYREKVVETILQAGITLHVFGDTWKNSPFAQNPLLCMHEAVFGDEAAAVLQKTKLSLNVMAWHKDGFTERIADSMLAGAVVVSDNSSHLEEFYRDETVRFELRELEKLPGLLNGLLADEKKRLEIAKAAKNKASAMASWEVRAEQLLQIIEEESTNR
;
A
#
# COMPACT_ATOMS: atom_id res chain seq x y z
N MET A 1 -17.60 -17.79 14.27
CA MET A 1 -17.90 -16.96 15.45
C MET A 1 -17.17 -15.66 15.24
N LYS A 2 -17.89 -14.54 15.33
CA LYS A 2 -17.36 -13.20 15.11
C LYS A 2 -16.33 -12.84 16.17
N GLU A 3 -15.37 -12.02 15.80
CA GLU A 3 -14.41 -11.45 16.74
C GLU A 3 -15.00 -10.17 17.34
N TYR A 4 -14.93 -10.07 18.67
CA TYR A 4 -15.36 -8.89 19.42
C TYR A 4 -14.18 -8.33 20.20
N LEU A 5 -14.12 -7.00 20.25
CA LEU A 5 -13.12 -6.22 20.98
C LEU A 5 -13.84 -5.36 22.03
N TRP A 6 -13.27 -5.30 23.22
CA TRP A 6 -13.61 -4.30 24.21
C TRP A 6 -12.53 -3.23 24.23
N LEU A 7 -12.92 -2.01 23.90
CA LEU A 7 -12.07 -0.84 23.89
C LEU A 7 -12.31 -0.04 25.17
N CYS A 8 -11.31 0.02 26.04
CA CYS A 8 -11.40 0.71 27.31
C CYS A 8 -10.06 1.34 27.66
N ARG A 9 -10.08 2.64 28.00
CA ARG A 9 -8.89 3.40 28.45
C ARG A 9 -7.70 3.25 27.50
N GLY A 10 -7.93 3.41 26.20
CA GLY A 10 -6.94 3.29 25.13
C GLY A 10 -6.61 1.86 24.70
N LYS A 11 -6.95 0.84 25.51
CA LYS A 11 -6.55 -0.56 25.28
C LYS A 11 -7.56 -1.30 24.41
N GLU A 12 -7.06 -2.22 23.59
CA GLU A 12 -7.87 -3.18 22.83
C GLU A 12 -7.81 -4.53 23.51
N VAL A 13 -8.93 -4.97 24.07
CA VAL A 13 -9.02 -6.24 24.78
C VAL A 13 -9.88 -7.20 23.96
N PRO A 14 -9.28 -8.25 23.35
CA PRO A 14 -10.06 -9.28 22.67
C PRO A 14 -10.98 -9.99 23.66
N VAL A 15 -12.26 -10.10 23.31
CA VAL A 15 -13.18 -10.93 24.09
C VAL A 15 -12.82 -12.39 23.83
N THR A 16 -12.50 -13.13 24.89
CA THR A 16 -12.06 -14.55 24.82
C THR A 16 -13.18 -15.50 25.22
N GLN A 17 -14.08 -15.09 26.10
CA GLN A 17 -15.20 -15.91 26.55
C GLN A 17 -16.21 -16.16 25.42
N GLN A 18 -16.40 -17.44 25.06
CA GLN A 18 -17.34 -17.84 24.01
C GLN A 18 -18.81 -17.59 24.38
N THR A 19 -19.15 -17.67 25.66
CA THR A 19 -20.50 -17.41 26.18
C THR A 19 -20.95 -15.98 25.90
N ILE A 20 -20.05 -15.00 26.10
CA ILE A 20 -20.29 -13.58 25.82
C ILE A 20 -20.51 -13.37 24.31
N LYS A 21 -19.63 -13.92 23.47
CA LYS A 21 -19.76 -13.82 22.00
C LYS A 21 -21.09 -14.40 21.52
N LEU A 22 -21.45 -15.59 21.99
CA LEU A 22 -22.70 -16.24 21.61
C LEU A 22 -23.93 -15.45 22.08
N ALA A 23 -23.87 -14.81 23.25
CA ALA A 23 -24.96 -13.96 23.73
C ALA A 23 -25.15 -12.72 22.86
N LEU A 24 -24.06 -12.07 22.44
CA LEU A 24 -24.09 -10.93 21.51
C LEU A 24 -24.65 -11.35 20.14
N GLU A 25 -24.12 -12.43 19.56
CA GLU A 25 -24.56 -12.95 18.27
C GLU A 25 -26.04 -13.34 18.30
N LYS A 26 -26.50 -14.02 19.35
CA LYS A 26 -27.92 -14.41 19.51
C LYS A 26 -28.85 -13.21 19.59
N LYS A 27 -28.40 -12.10 20.17
CA LYS A 27 -29.15 -10.84 20.26
C LYS A 27 -28.94 -9.93 19.05
N GLY A 28 -28.07 -10.30 18.10
CA GLY A 28 -27.71 -9.44 16.96
C GLY A 28 -26.92 -8.19 17.35
N ILE A 29 -26.33 -8.14 18.55
CA ILE A 29 -25.61 -6.97 19.05
C ILE A 29 -24.21 -6.93 18.43
N ARG A 30 -23.95 -5.89 17.65
CA ARG A 30 -22.63 -5.62 17.06
C ARG A 30 -21.85 -4.55 17.81
N ALA A 31 -22.51 -3.66 18.56
CA ALA A 31 -21.89 -2.62 19.38
C ALA A 31 -22.66 -2.37 20.68
N ALA A 32 -21.94 -2.15 21.78
CA ALA A 32 -22.52 -1.77 23.05
C ALA A 32 -21.57 -0.91 23.90
N CYS A 33 -22.09 0.13 24.55
CA CYS A 33 -21.39 0.84 25.62
C CYS A 33 -21.64 0.13 26.95
N LEU A 34 -20.62 0.06 27.80
CA LEU A 34 -20.73 -0.56 29.12
C LEU A 34 -21.07 0.50 30.16
N TRP A 35 -22.17 0.28 30.88
CA TRP A 35 -22.72 1.23 31.84
C TRP A 35 -22.75 0.67 33.25
N GLU A 36 -22.64 1.53 34.26
CA GLU A 36 -22.62 1.09 35.66
C GLU A 36 -23.96 0.53 36.14
N GLN A 37 -25.07 1.01 35.57
CA GLN A 37 -26.40 0.55 35.96
C GLN A 37 -26.74 -0.78 35.32
N ASP A 38 -27.54 -1.59 36.02
CA ASP A 38 -28.03 -2.87 35.54
C ASP A 38 -29.18 -2.70 34.53
N GLU A 39 -28.84 -2.14 33.36
CA GLU A 39 -29.79 -1.87 32.27
C GLU A 39 -29.26 -2.44 30.94
N SER A 40 -30.18 -2.97 30.13
CA SER A 40 -29.91 -3.39 28.76
C SER A 40 -30.98 -2.85 27.83
N ARG A 41 -30.60 -1.89 26.97
CA ARG A 41 -31.50 -1.24 26.01
C ARG A 41 -30.73 -0.68 24.82
N GLU A 42 -31.45 -0.25 23.79
CA GLU A 42 -30.87 0.56 22.71
C GLU A 42 -30.47 1.95 23.24
N LEU A 43 -29.31 2.42 22.79
CA LEU A 43 -28.77 3.73 23.12
C LEU A 43 -29.05 4.70 21.97
N GLY A 44 -29.75 5.80 22.28
CA GLY A 44 -29.96 6.87 21.30
C GLY A 44 -28.65 7.62 21.01
N MET A 45 -28.42 7.97 19.75
CA MET A 45 -27.26 8.79 19.36
C MET A 45 -27.24 10.15 20.07
N GLU A 46 -28.42 10.76 20.28
CA GLU A 46 -28.54 12.03 21.00
C GLU A 46 -28.13 11.88 22.47
N GLU A 47 -28.55 10.81 23.14
CA GLU A 47 -28.16 10.53 24.51
C GLU A 47 -26.65 10.32 24.62
N LEU A 48 -26.07 9.53 23.71
CA LEU A 48 -24.63 9.32 23.66
C LEU A 48 -23.87 10.63 23.42
N LEU A 49 -24.34 11.48 22.49
CA LEU A 49 -23.70 12.76 22.15
C LEU A 49 -23.75 13.80 23.28
N LEU A 50 -24.73 13.70 24.19
CA LEU A 50 -24.89 14.63 25.30
C LEU A 50 -24.26 14.13 26.60
N ASP A 51 -23.92 12.85 26.70
CA ASP A 51 -23.34 12.26 27.91
C ASP A 51 -22.21 11.27 27.60
N GLU A 52 -20.98 11.78 27.54
CA GLU A 52 -19.79 10.97 27.30
C GLU A 52 -19.51 9.93 28.40
N ARG A 53 -20.05 10.11 29.62
CA ARG A 53 -19.83 9.18 30.73
C ARG A 53 -20.36 7.79 30.39
N ILE A 54 -21.30 7.71 29.44
CA ILE A 54 -21.84 6.46 28.91
C ILE A 54 -20.72 5.54 28.37
N VAL A 55 -19.61 6.10 27.92
CA VAL A 55 -18.46 5.35 27.39
C VAL A 55 -17.35 5.16 28.43
N ALA A 56 -17.54 5.57 29.68
CA ALA A 56 -16.49 5.53 30.71
C ALA A 56 -15.95 4.11 31.01
N ASN A 57 -16.80 3.08 30.91
CA ASN A 57 -16.37 1.68 31.04
C ASN A 57 -16.03 1.02 29.69
N GLY A 58 -15.91 1.81 28.63
CA GLY A 58 -15.51 1.39 27.30
C GLY A 58 -16.66 0.95 26.40
N ILE A 59 -16.30 0.70 25.15
CA ILE A 59 -17.19 0.23 24.09
C ILE A 59 -16.80 -1.20 23.69
N LEU A 60 -17.78 -2.09 23.67
CA LEU A 60 -17.70 -3.44 23.15
C LEU A 60 -18.21 -3.43 21.71
N LEU A 61 -17.43 -3.92 20.75
CA LEU A 61 -17.86 -3.98 19.35
C LEU A 61 -17.28 -5.17 18.59
N GLU A 62 -18.00 -5.58 17.55
CA GLU A 62 -17.49 -6.49 16.53
C GLU A 62 -16.26 -5.86 15.85
N LYS A 63 -15.19 -6.64 15.66
CA LYS A 63 -13.94 -6.14 15.08
C LYS A 63 -14.11 -5.56 13.68
N GLU A 64 -14.99 -6.13 12.87
CA GLU A 64 -15.31 -5.61 11.54
C GLU A 64 -15.87 -4.18 11.61
N LEU A 65 -16.74 -3.92 12.59
CA LEU A 65 -17.37 -2.62 12.78
C LEU A 65 -16.36 -1.53 13.16
N LEU A 66 -15.26 -1.90 13.83
CA LEU A 66 -14.14 -0.98 14.10
C LEU A 66 -13.55 -0.47 12.79
N SER A 67 -13.27 -1.38 11.85
CA SER A 67 -12.73 -1.04 10.54
C SER A 67 -13.75 -0.25 9.71
N GLU A 68 -15.02 -0.66 9.69
CA GLU A 68 -16.12 0.03 8.98
C GLU A 68 -16.30 1.47 9.48
N ALA A 69 -16.10 1.72 10.78
CA ALA A 69 -16.16 3.06 11.37
C ALA A 69 -14.90 3.91 11.07
N GLY A 70 -13.84 3.33 10.50
CA GLY A 70 -12.57 4.01 10.21
C GLY A 70 -11.53 3.93 11.34
N GLY A 71 -11.70 2.99 12.27
CA GLY A 71 -10.75 2.71 13.34
C GLY A 71 -10.77 3.73 14.47
N LYS A 72 -9.76 3.69 15.35
CA LYS A 72 -9.54 4.72 16.38
C LYS A 72 -8.96 5.97 15.74
N ASN A 73 -9.45 7.14 16.14
CA ASN A 73 -8.85 8.40 15.72
C ASN A 73 -7.60 8.69 16.56
N THR A 74 -6.44 8.27 16.06
CA THR A 74 -5.14 8.44 16.75
C THR A 74 -4.68 9.89 16.80
N ARG A 75 -5.26 10.77 15.98
CA ARG A 75 -4.96 12.21 15.99
C ARG A 75 -5.66 12.95 17.12
N LEU A 76 -6.77 12.42 17.62
CA LEU A 76 -7.44 13.03 18.77
C LEU A 76 -6.57 12.86 20.03
N PRO A 77 -6.40 13.92 20.82
CA PRO A 77 -5.51 13.88 21.97
C PRO A 77 -6.14 13.18 23.19
N ALA A 78 -7.48 13.14 23.29
CA ALA A 78 -8.23 12.44 24.35
C ALA A 78 -9.58 11.91 23.85
N LYS A 79 -10.36 11.24 24.71
CA LYS A 79 -11.76 10.82 24.48
C LYS A 79 -11.99 10.03 23.18
N ARG A 80 -11.03 9.20 22.77
CA ARG A 80 -11.05 8.48 21.49
C ARG A 80 -12.15 7.44 21.39
N GLU A 81 -12.45 6.75 22.49
CA GLU A 81 -13.53 5.77 22.57
C GLU A 81 -14.89 6.44 22.45
N TYR A 82 -15.05 7.63 23.03
CA TYR A 82 -16.27 8.41 22.94
C TYR A 82 -16.53 8.84 21.48
N GLU A 83 -15.52 9.42 20.82
CA GLU A 83 -15.65 9.79 19.40
C GLU A 83 -15.90 8.58 18.48
N LEU A 84 -15.28 7.43 18.77
CA LEU A 84 -15.54 6.19 18.06
C LEU A 84 -16.98 5.70 18.28
N ALA A 85 -17.49 5.74 19.51
CA ALA A 85 -18.86 5.32 19.82
C ALA A 85 -19.89 6.14 19.03
N LEU A 86 -19.68 7.45 18.91
CA LEU A 86 -20.53 8.32 18.09
C LEU A 86 -20.51 7.93 16.60
N ARG A 87 -19.31 7.66 16.04
CA ARG A 87 -19.19 7.18 14.65
C ARG A 87 -19.83 5.82 14.43
N VAL A 88 -19.75 4.92 15.41
CA VAL A 88 -20.43 3.63 15.34
C VAL A 88 -21.94 3.83 15.35
N ALA A 89 -22.46 4.73 16.19
CA ALA A 89 -23.89 5.06 16.26
C ALA A 89 -24.45 5.68 14.96
N GLU A 90 -23.62 6.30 14.10
CA GLU A 90 -24.02 6.74 12.75
C GLU A 90 -24.37 5.57 11.80
N ARG A 91 -23.86 4.37 12.09
CA ARG A 91 -23.85 3.22 11.16
C ARG A 91 -24.58 2.00 11.68
N GLU A 92 -24.60 1.82 12.99
CA GLU A 92 -25.08 0.61 13.65
C GLU A 92 -25.80 0.98 14.95
N THR A 93 -26.78 0.17 15.34
CA THR A 93 -27.46 0.35 16.63
C THR A 93 -26.49 0.03 17.77
N VAL A 94 -26.23 1.03 18.61
CA VAL A 94 -25.44 0.87 19.84
C VAL A 94 -26.38 0.51 20.99
N TYR A 95 -25.99 -0.46 21.81
CA TYR A 95 -26.73 -0.86 23.00
C TYR A 95 -26.05 -0.36 24.27
N LEU A 96 -26.82 -0.18 25.34
CA LEU A 96 -26.28 -0.17 26.69
C LEU A 96 -26.30 -1.59 27.23
N LEU A 97 -25.19 -1.99 27.85
CA LEU A 97 -25.08 -3.24 28.61
C LEU A 97 -24.46 -2.93 29.97
N PRO A 98 -24.82 -3.70 31.02
CA PRO A 98 -24.22 -3.49 32.33
C PRO A 98 -22.73 -3.83 32.28
N ALA A 99 -21.89 -3.10 33.01
CA ALA A 99 -20.44 -3.36 33.06
C ALA A 99 -20.11 -4.77 33.59
N SER A 100 -21.00 -5.35 34.40
CA SER A 100 -20.94 -6.75 34.85
C SER A 100 -21.04 -7.76 33.69
N PHE A 101 -21.48 -7.36 32.50
CA PHE A 101 -21.54 -8.20 31.31
C PHE A 101 -20.16 -8.73 30.90
N LEU A 102 -19.09 -8.02 31.24
CA LEU A 102 -17.69 -8.46 31.03
C LEU A 102 -17.00 -8.92 32.32
N ALA A 103 -17.75 -9.26 33.38
CA ALA A 103 -17.18 -9.77 34.63
C ALA A 103 -16.36 -11.05 34.35
N GLY A 104 -15.02 -10.91 34.31
CA GLY A 104 -14.07 -11.97 33.95
C GLY A 104 -13.14 -11.64 32.77
N GLU A 105 -13.40 -10.56 32.00
CA GLU A 105 -12.42 -9.97 31.05
C GLU A 105 -11.71 -8.73 31.66
N THR A 106 -12.26 -8.20 32.76
CA THR A 106 -11.81 -6.99 33.46
C THR A 106 -10.42 -7.10 34.11
N GLU A 107 -9.94 -8.30 34.46
CA GLU A 107 -8.59 -8.50 35.03
C GLU A 107 -7.45 -8.15 34.04
N LYS A 108 -7.74 -8.07 32.74
CA LYS A 108 -6.77 -7.74 31.69
C LYS A 108 -6.68 -6.24 31.37
N ALA A 109 -7.68 -5.45 31.76
CA ALA A 109 -7.68 -4.00 31.61
C ALA A 109 -6.90 -3.38 32.80
N GLY A 110 -5.58 -3.55 32.82
CA GLY A 110 -4.74 -3.02 33.90
C GLY A 110 -4.95 -1.51 34.13
N ALA A 111 -4.62 -1.03 35.35
CA ALA A 111 -4.69 0.38 35.72
C ALA A 111 -3.98 1.26 34.65
N GLY A 112 -4.65 2.32 34.21
CA GLY A 112 -4.05 3.29 33.28
C GLY A 112 -3.08 4.21 34.01
N ASP A 113 -2.02 4.63 33.34
CA ASP A 113 -1.10 5.65 33.85
C ASP A 113 -1.82 7.01 33.89
N VAL A 114 -1.80 7.67 35.04
CA VAL A 114 -2.37 9.00 35.26
C VAL A 114 -1.23 10.01 35.11
N GLU A 115 -1.22 10.80 34.03
CA GLU A 115 -0.30 11.93 33.85
C GLU A 115 -1.03 13.28 33.78
N ASN A 116 -0.53 14.26 34.55
CA ASN A 116 -0.76 15.71 34.49
C ASN A 116 -2.16 16.24 34.06
N GLY A 117 -3.04 16.40 35.05
CA GLY A 117 -4.46 16.80 34.86
C GLY A 117 -4.76 18.14 34.15
N VAL A 118 -3.83 19.09 34.00
CA VAL A 118 -4.10 20.32 33.20
C VAL A 118 -3.96 20.07 31.71
N GLN A 119 -2.97 19.26 31.31
CA GLN A 119 -2.79 18.88 29.91
C GLN A 119 -3.93 17.95 29.46
N GLU A 120 -4.44 17.12 30.37
CA GLU A 120 -5.58 16.24 30.14
C GLU A 120 -6.85 17.03 29.78
N ILE A 121 -7.22 18.05 30.56
CA ILE A 121 -8.46 18.84 30.31
C ILE A 121 -8.40 19.63 28.99
N TRP A 122 -7.25 20.21 28.62
CA TRP A 122 -7.13 20.85 27.30
C TRP A 122 -7.28 19.86 26.16
N CYS A 123 -6.74 18.64 26.29
CA CYS A 123 -6.92 17.59 25.30
C CYS A 123 -8.39 17.16 25.17
N GLU A 124 -9.09 17.04 26.30
CA GLU A 124 -10.52 16.76 26.34
C GLU A 124 -11.32 17.84 25.60
N PHE A 125 -11.10 19.11 25.94
CA PHE A 125 -11.71 20.26 25.24
C PHE A 125 -11.47 20.21 23.73
N CYS A 126 -10.26 19.88 23.28
CA CYS A 126 -9.96 19.76 21.85
C CYS A 126 -10.84 18.71 21.16
N THR A 127 -11.07 17.57 21.80
CA THR A 127 -11.95 16.52 21.28
C THR A 127 -13.40 16.99 21.27
N ASP A 128 -13.88 17.64 22.32
CA ASP A 128 -15.27 18.08 22.42
C ASP A 128 -15.59 19.20 21.42
N ALA A 129 -14.65 20.14 21.22
CA ALA A 129 -14.75 21.15 20.18
C ALA A 129 -14.81 20.52 18.77
N TYR A 130 -14.01 19.48 18.51
CA TYR A 130 -14.07 18.72 17.27
C TYR A 130 -15.42 18.01 17.09
N ILE A 131 -15.92 17.33 18.13
CA ILE A 131 -17.23 16.64 18.12
C ILE A 131 -18.37 17.64 17.86
N ALA A 132 -18.36 18.80 18.52
CA ALA A 132 -19.34 19.86 18.28
C ALA A 132 -19.32 20.34 16.82
N GLY A 133 -18.12 20.48 16.22
CA GLY A 133 -17.96 20.81 14.79
C GLY A 133 -18.42 19.68 13.86
N ARG A 134 -18.17 18.42 14.21
CA ARG A 134 -18.52 17.23 13.43
C ARG A 134 -20.04 17.02 13.38
N TYR A 135 -20.70 17.08 14.53
CA TYR A 135 -22.14 16.84 14.69
C TYR A 135 -22.98 18.13 14.65
N ARG A 136 -22.41 19.22 14.13
CA ARG A 136 -23.07 20.53 14.05
C ARG A 136 -24.48 20.46 13.46
N GLU A 137 -24.64 19.84 12.29
CA GLU A 137 -25.97 19.76 11.64
C GLU A 137 -26.96 18.96 12.51
N PHE A 138 -26.54 17.83 13.07
CA PHE A 138 -27.37 17.00 13.96
C PHE A 138 -27.84 17.77 15.20
N LEU A 139 -26.95 18.55 15.82
CA LEU A 139 -27.23 19.39 16.98
C LEU A 139 -28.16 20.56 16.65
N GLN A 140 -27.96 21.19 15.48
CA GLN A 140 -28.78 22.31 15.01
C GLN A 140 -30.23 21.88 14.73
N GLU A 141 -30.43 20.73 14.10
CA GLU A 141 -31.76 20.17 13.84
C GLU A 141 -32.58 19.92 15.12
N ARG A 142 -31.90 19.80 16.27
CA ARG A 142 -32.51 19.56 17.59
C ARG A 142 -32.53 20.77 18.51
N GLY A 143 -31.99 21.92 18.05
CA GLY A 143 -31.87 23.12 18.88
C GLY A 143 -30.94 22.96 20.09
N LEU A 144 -29.96 22.05 20.01
CA LEU A 144 -29.01 21.75 21.07
C LEU A 144 -27.62 22.38 20.83
N PHE A 145 -27.37 22.89 19.63
CA PHE A 145 -26.04 23.34 19.22
C PHE A 145 -25.48 24.46 20.09
N GLU A 146 -26.28 25.49 20.37
CA GLU A 146 -25.87 26.63 21.19
C GLU A 146 -25.49 26.21 22.61
N ALA A 147 -26.30 25.34 23.23
CA ALA A 147 -26.04 24.84 24.57
C ALA A 147 -24.76 23.99 24.65
N VAL A 148 -24.51 23.14 23.64
CA VAL A 148 -23.29 22.34 23.55
C VAL A 148 -22.07 23.23 23.36
N VAL A 149 -22.14 24.22 22.45
CA VAL A 149 -21.03 25.16 22.22
C VAL A 149 -20.73 26.00 23.47
N GLU A 150 -21.75 26.44 24.21
CA GLU A 150 -21.57 27.16 25.47
C GLU A 150 -20.90 26.30 26.56
N ALA A 151 -21.30 25.03 26.67
CA ALA A 151 -20.69 24.08 27.61
C ALA A 151 -19.21 23.84 27.27
N VAL A 152 -18.90 23.49 26.01
CA VAL A 152 -17.52 23.29 25.54
C VAL A 152 -16.66 24.54 25.71
N LEU A 153 -17.21 25.73 25.42
CA LEU A 153 -16.52 27.00 25.65
C LEU A 153 -16.20 27.22 27.13
N THR A 154 -17.16 26.95 28.02
CA THR A 154 -16.99 27.09 29.47
C THR A 154 -15.87 26.18 29.99
N GLU A 155 -15.83 24.93 29.55
CA GLU A 155 -14.77 23.97 29.92
C GLU A 155 -13.39 24.42 29.42
N GLY A 156 -13.29 24.86 28.16
CA GLY A 156 -12.03 25.36 27.60
C GLY A 156 -11.50 26.60 28.33
N LEU A 157 -12.38 27.56 28.67
CA LEU A 157 -12.03 28.78 29.39
C LEU A 157 -11.60 28.54 30.84
N ALA A 158 -11.93 27.38 31.42
CA ALA A 158 -11.49 27.01 32.76
C ALA A 158 -9.99 26.67 32.82
N VAL A 159 -9.36 26.33 31.69
CA VAL A 159 -7.97 25.83 31.65
C VAL A 159 -7.03 26.60 30.72
N GLU A 160 -7.56 27.37 29.77
CA GLU A 160 -6.77 28.10 28.78
C GLU A 160 -7.30 29.51 28.51
N SER A 161 -6.46 30.33 27.87
CA SER A 161 -6.83 31.73 27.57
C SER A 161 -7.97 31.84 26.54
N ALA A 162 -8.89 32.80 26.75
CA ALA A 162 -10.04 33.01 25.86
C ALA A 162 -9.67 33.12 24.36
N PRO A 163 -8.64 33.89 23.94
CA PRO A 163 -8.28 33.98 22.53
C PRO A 163 -7.89 32.63 21.92
N LYS A 164 -7.24 31.75 22.69
CA LYS A 164 -6.81 30.43 22.23
C LYS A 164 -7.98 29.46 22.12
N VAL A 165 -8.84 29.43 23.14
CA VAL A 165 -10.05 28.60 23.20
C VAL A 165 -11.01 28.97 22.06
N GLU A 166 -11.34 30.25 21.94
CA GLU A 166 -12.27 30.75 20.92
C GLU A 166 -11.75 30.49 19.50
N ALA A 167 -10.46 30.74 19.26
CA ALA A 167 -9.86 30.50 17.95
C ALA A 167 -9.91 29.01 17.57
N PHE A 168 -9.60 28.10 18.50
CA PHE A 168 -9.65 26.66 18.23
C PHE A 168 -11.07 26.17 17.99
N LEU A 169 -12.02 26.55 18.85
CA LEU A 169 -13.43 26.19 18.72
C LEU A 169 -14.02 26.71 17.39
N GLN A 170 -13.67 27.94 17.00
CA GLN A 170 -14.07 28.50 15.72
C GLN A 170 -13.54 27.69 14.53
N GLN A 171 -12.29 27.22 14.58
CA GLN A 171 -11.72 26.37 13.53
C GLN A 171 -12.50 25.05 13.37
N MET A 172 -12.93 24.44 14.48
CA MET A 172 -13.73 23.21 14.45
C MET A 172 -15.13 23.46 13.89
N ILE A 173 -15.83 24.48 14.38
CA ILE A 173 -17.20 24.84 13.94
C ILE A 173 -17.23 25.28 12.48
N ALA A 174 -16.23 26.06 12.04
CA ALA A 174 -16.10 26.53 10.67
C ALA A 174 -15.53 25.45 9.72
N ARG A 175 -15.10 24.30 10.25
CA ARG A 175 -14.50 23.19 9.50
C ARG A 175 -13.33 23.61 8.62
N THR A 176 -12.36 24.30 9.22
CA THR A 176 -11.12 24.70 8.55
C THR A 176 -10.14 23.51 8.41
N GLU A 177 -8.91 23.74 7.93
CA GLU A 177 -7.91 22.68 7.79
C GLU A 177 -7.59 21.96 9.11
N ALA A 178 -7.64 22.67 10.25
CA ALA A 178 -7.45 22.08 11.57
C ALA A 178 -8.56 21.07 11.92
N TYR A 179 -9.81 21.33 11.54
CA TYR A 179 -10.89 20.34 11.66
C TYR A 179 -10.61 19.11 10.78
N PHE A 180 -10.21 19.35 9.53
CA PHE A 180 -9.95 18.26 8.59
C PHE A 180 -8.73 17.40 8.97
N TYR A 181 -7.79 17.92 9.77
CA TYR A 181 -6.73 17.10 10.35
C TYR A 181 -7.30 15.92 11.15
N TYR A 182 -8.28 16.17 12.04
CA TYR A 182 -8.94 15.13 12.81
C TYR A 182 -9.96 14.33 11.98
N TYR A 183 -10.75 15.01 11.15
CA TYR A 183 -11.82 14.37 10.37
C TYR A 183 -11.28 13.36 9.35
N ASP A 184 -10.22 13.72 8.61
CA ASP A 184 -9.64 12.86 7.57
C ASP A 184 -9.06 11.56 8.15
N ALA A 185 -8.63 11.55 9.42
CA ALA A 185 -8.04 10.37 10.06
C ALA A 185 -9.00 9.22 10.32
N THR A 186 -10.31 9.43 10.19
CA THR A 186 -11.32 8.37 10.28
C THR A 186 -12.06 8.14 8.97
N GLN A 187 -11.74 8.89 7.92
CA GLN A 187 -12.36 8.68 6.62
C GLN A 187 -11.83 7.39 5.97
N PRO A 188 -12.60 6.78 5.05
CA PRO A 188 -12.12 5.64 4.30
C PRO A 188 -10.82 5.95 3.55
N ILE A 189 -10.06 4.89 3.26
CA ILE A 189 -9.00 4.92 2.25
C ILE A 189 -9.63 4.51 0.93
N LEU A 190 -9.51 5.38 -0.08
CA LEU A 190 -9.97 5.11 -1.44
C LEU A 190 -8.89 4.33 -2.20
N ILE A 191 -9.25 3.20 -2.80
CA ILE A 191 -8.34 2.39 -3.62
C ILE A 191 -8.89 2.30 -5.04
N TYR A 192 -8.10 2.79 -5.99
CA TYR A 192 -8.42 2.69 -7.41
C TYR A 192 -7.99 1.33 -7.96
N LEU A 193 -8.93 0.62 -8.58
CA LEU A 193 -8.66 -0.54 -9.42
C LEU A 193 -8.62 -0.08 -10.87
N GLY A 194 -7.58 -0.50 -11.60
CA GLY A 194 -7.38 -0.13 -13.00
C GLY A 194 -7.90 -1.19 -13.97
N ASP A 195 -7.67 -0.96 -15.26
CA ASP A 195 -7.90 -1.97 -16.29
C ASP A 195 -7.08 -3.24 -16.03
N SER A 196 -7.54 -4.39 -16.51
CA SER A 196 -6.87 -5.71 -16.33
C SER A 196 -5.54 -5.88 -17.09
N CYS A 197 -4.89 -4.77 -17.44
CA CYS A 197 -3.57 -4.70 -18.05
C CYS A 197 -2.50 -5.44 -17.23
N CYS A 198 -1.42 -5.85 -17.91
CA CYS A 198 -0.31 -6.61 -17.31
C CYS A 198 -0.77 -7.85 -16.52
N TYR A 199 -1.79 -8.56 -17.05
CA TYR A 199 -2.42 -9.73 -16.43
C TYR A 199 -3.05 -9.46 -15.06
N ASN A 200 -3.64 -8.27 -14.88
CA ASN A 200 -4.38 -7.89 -13.67
C ASN A 200 -3.52 -7.83 -12.38
N ILE A 201 -2.19 -7.88 -12.49
CA ILE A 201 -1.29 -7.90 -11.31
C ILE A 201 -1.47 -6.66 -10.44
N LEU A 202 -1.63 -5.47 -11.04
CA LEU A 202 -1.80 -4.23 -10.28
C LEU A 202 -3.05 -4.25 -9.40
N ASN A 203 -4.14 -4.85 -9.89
CA ASN A 203 -5.36 -5.04 -9.10
C ASN A 203 -5.15 -6.09 -8.00
N VAL A 204 -4.34 -7.14 -8.22
CA VAL A 204 -3.96 -8.08 -7.16
C VAL A 204 -3.21 -7.34 -6.04
N LEU A 205 -2.20 -6.52 -6.37
CA LEU A 205 -1.45 -5.74 -5.37
C LEU A 205 -2.36 -4.76 -4.61
N ALA A 206 -3.26 -4.07 -5.33
CA ALA A 206 -4.24 -3.17 -4.72
C ALA A 206 -5.15 -3.89 -3.71
N ASN A 207 -5.64 -5.08 -4.05
CA ASN A 207 -6.47 -5.88 -3.17
C ASN A 207 -5.70 -6.41 -1.95
N GLU A 208 -4.44 -6.82 -2.09
CA GLU A 208 -3.63 -7.27 -0.96
C GLU A 208 -3.30 -6.13 0.01
N LEU A 209 -2.94 -4.96 -0.51
CA LEU A 209 -2.77 -3.76 0.31
C LEU A 209 -4.08 -3.36 1.01
N ALA A 210 -5.22 -3.44 0.31
CA ALA A 210 -6.53 -3.16 0.89
C ALA A 210 -6.85 -4.06 2.08
N LYS A 211 -6.65 -5.38 1.93
CA LYS A 211 -6.83 -6.36 3.01
C LYS A 211 -5.93 -6.03 4.21
N ALA A 212 -4.66 -5.70 3.96
CA ALA A 212 -3.71 -5.36 5.01
C ALA A 212 -4.09 -4.06 5.74
N LEU A 213 -4.49 -3.01 5.02
CA LEU A 213 -4.95 -1.74 5.60
C LEU A 213 -6.24 -1.93 6.41
N HIS A 214 -7.16 -2.76 5.90
CA HIS A 214 -8.41 -3.10 6.57
C HIS A 214 -8.16 -3.89 7.87
N ALA A 215 -7.26 -4.87 7.84
CA ALA A 215 -6.83 -5.60 9.04
C ALA A 215 -6.17 -4.68 10.10
N LYS A 216 -5.68 -3.50 9.69
CA LYS A 216 -5.18 -2.42 10.57
C LYS A 216 -6.25 -1.43 10.99
N GLY A 217 -7.53 -1.75 10.83
CA GLY A 217 -8.64 -0.94 11.34
C GLY A 217 -9.10 0.18 10.41
N ASN A 218 -8.68 0.19 9.14
CA ASN A 218 -9.11 1.24 8.20
C ASN A 218 -10.33 0.80 7.38
N ALA A 219 -11.28 1.73 7.23
CA ALA A 219 -12.35 1.58 6.25
C ALA A 219 -11.76 1.67 4.84
N ILE A 220 -12.15 0.76 3.95
CA ILE A 220 -11.72 0.74 2.56
C ILE A 220 -12.90 1.05 1.65
N ARG A 221 -12.69 1.91 0.66
CA ARG A 221 -13.61 2.10 -0.46
C ARG A 221 -12.88 1.83 -1.75
N PHE A 222 -13.45 0.98 -2.61
CA PHE A 222 -12.91 0.76 -3.95
C PHE A 222 -13.58 1.69 -4.96
N TYR A 223 -12.82 2.03 -6.00
CA TYR A 223 -13.33 2.61 -7.22
C TYR A 223 -12.77 1.84 -8.41
N ASP A 224 -13.64 1.14 -9.13
CA ASP A 224 -13.25 0.34 -10.29
C ASP A 224 -13.33 1.21 -11.55
N VAL A 225 -12.17 1.62 -12.06
CA VAL A 225 -12.07 2.49 -13.23
C VAL A 225 -12.60 1.79 -14.49
N ALA A 226 -12.42 0.47 -14.61
CA ALA A 226 -12.89 -0.29 -15.76
C ALA A 226 -14.43 -0.43 -15.75
N ALA A 227 -15.04 -0.50 -14.56
CA ALA A 227 -16.48 -0.61 -14.42
C ALA A 227 -17.22 0.75 -14.47
N GLU A 228 -16.64 1.80 -13.87
CA GLU A 228 -17.33 3.08 -13.68
C GLU A 228 -16.91 4.19 -14.67
N ASP A 229 -15.72 4.07 -15.28
CA ASP A 229 -15.09 5.07 -16.16
C ASP A 229 -14.96 6.48 -15.54
N VAL A 230 -14.25 7.39 -16.21
CA VAL A 230 -14.02 8.78 -15.76
C VAL A 230 -15.32 9.52 -15.42
N GLN A 231 -16.45 9.20 -16.06
CA GLN A 231 -17.74 9.84 -15.78
C GLN A 231 -18.26 9.54 -14.36
N GLY A 232 -17.96 8.35 -13.83
CA GLY A 232 -18.36 7.93 -12.49
C GLY A 232 -17.68 8.73 -11.37
N LEU A 233 -16.53 9.35 -11.66
CA LEU A 233 -15.78 10.14 -10.68
C LEU A 233 -16.60 11.30 -10.09
N SER A 234 -17.62 11.78 -10.81
CA SER A 234 -18.56 12.81 -10.36
C SER A 234 -19.21 12.50 -9.00
N ARG A 235 -19.37 11.21 -8.66
CA ARG A 235 -19.92 10.75 -7.38
C ARG A 235 -18.99 10.99 -6.20
N LEU A 236 -17.69 11.10 -6.45
CA LEU A 236 -16.67 11.30 -5.41
C LEU A 236 -16.40 12.79 -5.14
N LEU A 237 -17.02 13.69 -5.90
CA LEU A 237 -16.78 15.13 -5.77
C LEU A 237 -17.20 15.65 -4.41
N GLY A 238 -16.31 16.35 -3.74
CA GLY A 238 -16.54 16.88 -2.39
C GLY A 238 -16.43 15.84 -1.27
N GLU A 239 -16.33 14.55 -1.61
CA GLU A 239 -16.02 13.52 -0.62
C GLU A 239 -14.57 13.68 -0.14
N ARG A 240 -14.30 13.20 1.08
CA ARG A 240 -12.98 13.25 1.70
C ARG A 240 -12.52 11.85 2.10
N TYR A 241 -11.23 11.62 1.96
CA TYR A 241 -10.59 10.34 2.23
C TYR A 241 -9.36 10.53 3.12
N LYS A 242 -9.04 9.52 3.92
CA LYS A 242 -7.77 9.48 4.67
C LYS A 242 -6.60 9.52 3.70
N ALA A 243 -6.72 8.76 2.62
CA ALA A 243 -5.82 8.74 1.47
C ALA A 243 -6.54 8.15 0.27
N SER A 244 -6.11 8.54 -0.93
CA SER A 244 -6.48 7.88 -2.18
C SER A 244 -5.26 7.17 -2.76
N ILE A 245 -5.36 5.88 -3.02
CA ILE A 245 -4.24 5.02 -3.43
C ILE A 245 -4.53 4.43 -4.81
N GLY A 246 -3.51 4.42 -5.67
CA GLY A 246 -3.55 3.74 -6.96
C GLY A 246 -2.24 3.02 -7.28
N PHE A 247 -2.29 2.09 -8.21
CA PHE A 247 -1.11 1.39 -8.75
C PHE A 247 -0.98 1.71 -10.24
N GLN A 248 0.06 2.47 -10.59
CA GLN A 248 0.26 3.07 -11.92
C GLN A 248 -1.00 3.75 -12.45
N ALA A 249 -1.76 4.37 -11.54
CA ALA A 249 -3.13 4.82 -11.79
C ALA A 249 -3.14 6.12 -12.60
N TRP A 250 -3.45 6.03 -13.88
CA TRP A 250 -3.57 7.18 -14.77
C TRP A 250 -4.74 8.10 -14.40
N ILE A 251 -5.75 7.57 -13.69
CA ILE A 251 -6.94 8.31 -13.24
C ILE A 251 -6.60 9.54 -12.40
N PHE A 252 -5.40 9.57 -11.78
CA PHE A 252 -4.94 10.73 -11.05
C PHE A 252 -4.64 11.94 -11.94
N SER A 253 -4.29 11.70 -13.20
CA SER A 253 -3.89 12.71 -14.18
C SER A 253 -5.04 13.29 -15.01
N VAL A 254 -6.30 12.93 -14.68
CA VAL A 254 -7.48 13.39 -15.43
C VAL A 254 -7.70 14.89 -15.21
N GLN A 255 -7.52 15.66 -16.28
CA GLN A 255 -7.79 17.09 -16.32
C GLN A 255 -9.29 17.38 -16.51
N ARG A 256 -9.74 18.50 -15.95
CA ARG A 256 -11.07 19.02 -16.24
C ARG A 256 -11.11 19.70 -17.61
N LYS A 257 -12.32 19.88 -18.16
CA LYS A 257 -12.54 20.49 -19.49
C LYS A 257 -11.90 21.88 -19.67
N ASN A 258 -11.64 22.61 -18.59
CA ASN A 258 -11.00 23.91 -18.61
C ASN A 258 -9.45 23.85 -18.56
N GLY A 259 -8.84 22.67 -18.40
CA GLY A 259 -7.38 22.48 -18.40
C GLY A 259 -6.62 23.03 -17.19
N GLU A 260 -7.26 23.83 -16.35
CA GLU A 260 -6.62 24.58 -15.24
C GLU A 260 -6.61 23.84 -13.89
N SER A 261 -7.30 22.69 -13.78
CA SER A 261 -7.36 21.89 -12.54
C SER A 261 -7.60 20.42 -12.84
N TYR A 262 -7.17 19.56 -11.91
CA TYR A 262 -7.33 18.12 -12.01
C TYR A 262 -8.61 17.68 -11.30
N PHE A 263 -9.25 16.63 -11.81
CA PHE A 263 -10.46 16.09 -11.18
C PHE A 263 -10.23 15.75 -9.70
N GLN A 264 -9.06 15.18 -9.43
CA GLN A 264 -8.63 14.74 -8.10
C GLN A 264 -8.42 15.88 -7.10
N ASP A 265 -8.28 17.12 -7.55
CA ASP A 265 -8.20 18.27 -6.65
C ASP A 265 -9.53 18.54 -5.94
N LEU A 266 -10.64 18.01 -6.48
CA LEU A 266 -11.99 18.13 -5.91
C LEU A 266 -12.35 16.97 -4.98
N ILE A 267 -11.47 15.97 -4.85
CA ILE A 267 -11.59 14.86 -3.92
C ILE A 267 -10.62 15.13 -2.77
N GLY A 268 -11.16 15.24 -1.55
CA GLY A 268 -10.38 15.57 -0.36
C GLY A 268 -9.46 14.43 0.06
N GLY A 269 -8.27 14.78 0.53
CA GLY A 269 -7.25 13.83 0.99
C GLY A 269 -6.00 13.79 0.09
N PRO A 270 -4.87 13.27 0.60
CA PRO A 270 -3.64 13.06 -0.16
C PRO A 270 -3.76 11.89 -1.15
N LYS A 271 -3.01 11.95 -2.26
CA LYS A 271 -3.05 10.94 -3.33
C LYS A 271 -1.71 10.22 -3.39
N TYR A 272 -1.71 8.90 -3.33
CA TYR A 272 -0.52 8.06 -3.38
C TYR A 272 -0.60 7.13 -4.59
N ASN A 273 0.38 7.19 -5.48
CA ASN A 273 0.43 6.32 -6.64
C ASN A 273 1.67 5.43 -6.61
N PHE A 274 1.49 4.12 -6.64
CA PHE A 274 2.59 3.18 -6.81
C PHE A 274 3.09 3.23 -8.25
N VAL A 275 4.36 3.59 -8.44
CA VAL A 275 5.05 3.58 -9.74
C VAL A 275 6.12 2.50 -9.69
N LEU A 276 5.76 1.33 -10.25
CA LEU A 276 6.57 0.10 -10.22
C LEU A 276 7.38 -0.13 -11.49
N ASP A 277 7.26 0.79 -12.43
CA ASP A 277 8.03 0.85 -13.66
C ASP A 277 8.93 2.10 -13.59
N HIS A 278 9.96 2.19 -14.44
CA HIS A 278 10.77 3.39 -14.57
C HIS A 278 9.88 4.62 -14.80
N PRO A 279 10.02 5.69 -13.99
CA PRO A 279 9.17 6.88 -14.06
C PRO A 279 9.04 7.52 -15.45
N ILE A 280 10.06 7.34 -16.31
CA ILE A 280 10.05 7.85 -17.69
C ILE A 280 8.86 7.32 -18.50
N TRP A 281 8.35 6.11 -18.24
CA TRP A 281 7.16 5.58 -18.93
C TRP A 281 5.88 6.31 -18.53
N MET A 282 5.85 6.90 -17.33
CA MET A 282 4.71 7.62 -16.78
C MET A 282 4.87 9.14 -16.80
N GLN A 283 5.87 9.66 -17.52
CA GLN A 283 6.22 11.08 -17.54
C GLN A 283 5.03 12.00 -17.79
N LYS A 284 4.15 11.67 -18.75
CA LYS A 284 2.96 12.49 -19.04
C LYS A 284 2.00 12.53 -17.84
N GLN A 285 1.79 11.40 -17.18
CA GLN A 285 0.94 11.32 -15.99
C GLN A 285 1.57 12.05 -14.80
N LEU A 286 2.89 11.95 -14.62
CA LEU A 286 3.62 12.61 -13.54
C LEU A 286 3.70 14.13 -13.71
N GLN A 287 3.75 14.63 -14.95
CA GLN A 287 3.61 16.05 -15.27
C GLN A 287 2.19 16.58 -15.00
N CYS A 288 1.19 15.71 -15.05
CA CYS A 288 -0.21 15.99 -14.76
C CYS A 288 -0.58 15.64 -13.31
N ALA A 289 0.19 16.13 -12.35
CA ALA A 289 0.03 15.82 -10.93
C ALA A 289 -1.04 16.70 -10.24
N PRO A 290 -2.04 16.12 -9.54
CA PRO A 290 -2.94 16.88 -8.68
C PRO A 290 -2.23 17.36 -7.40
N LYS A 291 -2.90 18.20 -6.61
CA LYS A 291 -2.38 18.67 -5.32
C LYS A 291 -2.19 17.52 -4.32
N ARG A 292 -1.11 17.62 -3.52
CA ARG A 292 -0.67 16.61 -2.53
C ARG A 292 -0.67 15.19 -3.12
N TYR A 293 0.01 15.08 -4.26
CA TYR A 293 0.23 13.85 -5.01
C TYR A 293 1.64 13.30 -4.75
N TYR A 294 1.70 12.07 -4.25
CA TYR A 294 2.91 11.40 -3.80
C TYR A 294 3.13 10.12 -4.59
N ILE A 295 4.40 9.80 -4.84
CA ILE A 295 4.76 8.56 -5.54
C ILE A 295 5.35 7.55 -4.55
N LEU A 296 4.89 6.31 -4.64
CA LEU A 296 5.45 5.17 -3.93
C LEU A 296 6.19 4.32 -4.95
N THR A 297 7.50 4.12 -4.79
CA THR A 297 8.30 3.35 -5.75
C THR A 297 9.17 2.34 -5.04
N HIS A 298 9.68 1.36 -5.79
CA HIS A 298 10.39 0.22 -5.24
C HIS A 298 11.90 0.27 -5.51
N ASP A 299 12.40 1.30 -6.19
CA ASP A 299 13.81 1.51 -6.53
C ASP A 299 14.27 2.91 -6.11
N ARG A 300 15.37 3.02 -5.34
CA ARG A 300 15.90 4.32 -4.88
C ARG A 300 16.35 5.22 -6.04
N ASN A 301 16.77 4.65 -7.17
CA ASN A 301 17.07 5.43 -8.37
C ASN A 301 15.81 6.06 -8.95
N TYR A 302 14.67 5.36 -8.92
CA TYR A 302 13.39 5.91 -9.37
C TYR A 302 12.90 7.01 -8.43
N GLN A 303 13.06 6.83 -7.12
CA GLN A 303 12.78 7.87 -6.13
C GLN A 303 13.61 9.14 -6.41
N ALA A 304 14.92 8.98 -6.62
CA ALA A 304 15.81 10.08 -6.95
C ALA A 304 15.46 10.73 -8.30
N PHE A 305 15.07 9.92 -9.29
CA PHE A 305 14.62 10.40 -10.59
C PHE A 305 13.38 11.29 -10.46
N ILE A 306 12.33 10.82 -9.77
CA ILE A 306 11.08 11.56 -9.59
C ILE A 306 11.34 12.89 -8.89
N ARG A 307 12.07 12.88 -7.77
CA ARG A 307 12.43 14.10 -7.02
C ARG A 307 13.23 15.09 -7.87
N LYS A 308 14.04 14.59 -8.80
CA LYS A 308 14.84 15.44 -9.69
C LYS A 308 13.99 16.05 -10.80
N TYR A 309 13.13 15.27 -11.45
CA TYR A 309 12.50 15.63 -12.73
C TYR A 309 11.02 16.03 -12.63
N ASP A 310 10.25 15.47 -11.71
CA ASP A 310 8.79 15.60 -11.67
C ASP A 310 8.34 16.62 -10.61
N LYS A 311 8.55 17.91 -10.90
CA LYS A 311 8.28 19.03 -9.97
C LYS A 311 6.83 19.18 -9.51
N GLY A 312 5.87 18.55 -10.20
CA GLY A 312 4.45 18.55 -9.81
C GLY A 312 4.11 17.55 -8.71
N VAL A 313 4.97 16.55 -8.49
CA VAL A 313 4.84 15.57 -7.41
C VAL A 313 5.28 16.22 -6.10
N ALA A 314 4.50 16.04 -5.03
CA ALA A 314 4.81 16.58 -3.71
C ALA A 314 6.05 15.92 -3.09
N ASP A 315 6.11 14.59 -3.08
CA ASP A 315 7.33 13.83 -2.79
C ASP A 315 7.23 12.38 -3.33
N ALA A 316 8.35 11.66 -3.33
CA ALA A 316 8.43 10.24 -3.65
C ALA A 316 9.06 9.45 -2.49
N TYR A 317 8.47 8.31 -2.14
CA TYR A 317 8.93 7.41 -1.07
C TYR A 317 9.37 6.06 -1.63
N LEU A 318 10.41 5.49 -1.01
CA LEU A 318 10.78 4.10 -1.24
C LEU A 318 9.82 3.20 -0.43
N LEU A 319 8.86 2.60 -1.11
CA LEU A 319 7.94 1.62 -0.55
C LEU A 319 7.75 0.49 -1.58
N PRO A 320 8.61 -0.53 -1.56
CA PRO A 320 8.46 -1.69 -2.43
C PRO A 320 7.13 -2.41 -2.19
N PRO A 321 6.54 -3.07 -3.21
CA PRO A 321 5.34 -3.86 -3.01
C PRO A 321 5.58 -4.97 -1.98
N GLY A 322 4.51 -5.34 -1.27
CA GLY A 322 4.53 -6.43 -0.32
C GLY A 322 4.38 -7.79 -1.00
N GLY A 323 4.78 -8.83 -0.30
CA GLY A 323 4.44 -10.21 -0.63
C GLY A 323 3.20 -10.68 0.12
N ARG A 324 2.48 -11.63 -0.47
CA ARG A 324 1.30 -12.26 0.13
C ARG A 324 1.72 -13.30 1.17
N ARG A 325 1.23 -13.17 2.40
CA ARG A 325 1.34 -14.23 3.40
C ARG A 325 0.40 -15.37 3.05
N MET A 326 0.92 -16.58 3.19
CA MET A 326 0.14 -17.80 3.04
C MET A 326 -0.46 -18.21 4.39
N ALA A 327 -1.60 -18.90 4.36
CA ALA A 327 -2.19 -19.47 5.57
C ALA A 327 -1.22 -20.49 6.20
N GLU A 328 -1.13 -20.49 7.54
CA GLU A 328 -0.18 -21.33 8.29
C GLU A 328 -0.40 -22.85 8.09
N SER A 329 -1.57 -23.26 7.60
CA SER A 329 -1.95 -24.66 7.38
C SER A 329 -1.52 -25.23 6.03
N CYS A 330 -0.80 -24.47 5.19
CA CYS A 330 -0.21 -25.00 3.97
C CYS A 330 1.04 -25.79 4.36
N ASP A 331 0.91 -27.13 4.46
CA ASP A 331 2.05 -28.03 4.53
C ASP A 331 3.05 -27.67 3.42
N ASP A 332 4.35 -27.69 3.72
CA ASP A 332 5.42 -27.51 2.71
C ASP A 332 5.45 -28.80 1.86
N GLY A 333 4.39 -29.00 1.08
CA GLY A 333 4.19 -30.18 0.26
C GLY A 333 5.31 -30.36 -0.77
N GLU A 334 5.23 -31.45 -1.53
CA GLU A 334 6.25 -31.77 -2.50
C GLU A 334 6.53 -30.61 -3.48
N ARG A 335 7.78 -30.12 -3.48
CA ARG A 335 8.24 -29.07 -4.41
C ARG A 335 8.56 -29.69 -5.76
N ILE A 336 7.56 -29.74 -6.64
CA ILE A 336 7.62 -30.42 -7.94
C ILE A 336 8.27 -29.60 -9.06
N TYR A 337 8.41 -28.28 -8.93
CA TYR A 337 9.04 -27.44 -9.94
C TYR A 337 10.49 -27.15 -9.57
N ASP A 338 11.44 -27.61 -10.39
CA ASP A 338 12.87 -27.40 -10.14
C ASP A 338 13.24 -25.91 -10.22
N VAL A 339 12.96 -25.28 -11.36
CA VAL A 339 13.09 -23.84 -11.57
C VAL A 339 11.80 -23.33 -12.16
N ALA A 340 11.17 -22.34 -11.52
CA ALA A 340 9.97 -21.69 -12.03
C ALA A 340 10.22 -20.20 -12.31
N PHE A 341 9.62 -19.67 -13.38
CA PHE A 341 9.63 -18.25 -13.69
C PHE A 341 8.22 -17.74 -13.99
N LEU A 342 7.69 -16.94 -13.07
CA LEU A 342 6.40 -16.26 -13.20
C LEU A 342 6.61 -14.89 -13.85
N GLY A 343 7.14 -14.91 -15.08
CA GLY A 343 7.42 -13.73 -15.88
C GLY A 343 6.87 -13.89 -17.29
N THR A 344 6.64 -12.75 -17.95
CA THR A 344 6.14 -12.73 -19.32
C THR A 344 7.30 -12.79 -20.31
N TYR A 345 7.07 -13.42 -21.45
CA TYR A 345 7.99 -13.31 -22.57
C TYR A 345 7.60 -12.14 -23.48
N THR A 346 8.59 -11.41 -23.97
CA THR A 346 8.41 -10.40 -25.02
C THR A 346 9.62 -10.47 -25.93
N ASP A 347 9.40 -10.61 -27.23
CA ASP A 347 10.50 -10.67 -28.19
C ASP A 347 11.17 -9.30 -28.33
N TYR A 348 12.41 -9.21 -27.87
CA TYR A 348 13.20 -7.97 -27.94
C TYR A 348 13.44 -7.54 -29.40
N ARG A 349 13.34 -8.45 -30.38
CA ARG A 349 13.51 -8.14 -31.80
C ARG A 349 12.42 -7.21 -32.31
N ASN A 350 11.21 -7.25 -31.74
CA ASN A 350 10.15 -6.28 -32.06
C ASN A 350 10.56 -4.85 -31.66
N LYS A 351 11.20 -4.71 -30.49
CA LYS A 351 11.74 -3.44 -30.00
C LYS A 351 12.91 -2.97 -30.86
N LEU A 352 13.78 -3.90 -31.25
CA LEU A 352 14.86 -3.61 -32.20
C LEU A 352 14.34 -3.13 -33.55
N ALA A 353 13.29 -3.78 -34.10
CA ALA A 353 12.68 -3.37 -35.36
C ALA A 353 12.07 -1.95 -35.29
N ALA A 354 11.40 -1.61 -34.18
CA ALA A 354 10.91 -0.26 -33.93
C ALA A 354 12.04 0.78 -33.89
N ILE A 355 13.14 0.49 -33.18
CA ILE A 355 14.34 1.34 -33.16
C ILE A 355 14.90 1.52 -34.57
N MET A 356 15.04 0.43 -35.33
CA MET A 356 15.57 0.44 -36.69
C MET A 356 14.66 1.13 -37.71
N SER A 357 13.40 1.41 -37.35
CA SER A 357 12.43 2.14 -38.17
C SER A 357 12.35 3.63 -37.83
N SER A 358 13.05 4.09 -36.78
CA SER A 358 13.06 5.48 -36.33
C SER A 358 13.89 6.40 -37.25
N ALA A 359 13.97 7.70 -36.95
CA ALA A 359 14.87 8.62 -37.66
C ALA A 359 16.35 8.21 -37.52
N TRP A 360 17.22 8.62 -38.45
CA TRP A 360 18.61 8.14 -38.48
C TRP A 360 19.41 8.56 -37.24
N GLU A 361 19.12 9.75 -36.71
CA GLU A 361 19.71 10.32 -35.49
C GLU A 361 19.40 9.41 -34.29
N ILE A 362 18.14 8.99 -34.18
CA ILE A 362 17.66 8.09 -33.12
C ILE A 362 18.31 6.73 -33.27
N LYS A 363 18.42 6.16 -34.48
CA LYS A 363 19.07 4.85 -34.69
C LYS A 363 20.52 4.85 -34.20
N PHE A 364 21.28 5.88 -34.56
CA PHE A 364 22.70 5.96 -34.23
C PHE A 364 22.92 6.10 -32.73
N MET A 365 22.16 6.98 -32.07
CA MET A 365 22.19 7.09 -30.62
C MET A 365 21.71 5.83 -29.92
N ALA A 366 20.61 5.22 -30.39
CA ALA A 366 20.07 3.99 -29.82
C ALA A 366 21.07 2.83 -29.91
N ALA A 367 21.80 2.70 -31.02
CA ALA A 367 22.83 1.67 -31.18
C ALA A 367 23.96 1.84 -30.16
N ARG A 368 24.42 3.08 -29.92
CA ARG A 368 25.42 3.36 -28.87
C ARG A 368 24.85 3.11 -27.48
N PHE A 369 23.62 3.54 -27.22
CA PHE A 369 22.98 3.36 -25.93
C PHE A 369 22.79 1.88 -25.59
N LEU A 370 22.28 1.07 -26.52
CA LEU A 370 22.23 -0.40 -26.41
C LEU A 370 23.61 -1.00 -26.15
N PHE A 371 24.64 -0.54 -26.86
CA PHE A 371 26.01 -1.01 -26.65
C PHE A 371 26.51 -0.72 -25.23
N VAL A 372 26.28 0.49 -24.72
CA VAL A 372 26.67 0.89 -23.36
C VAL A 372 25.93 0.05 -22.33
N MET A 373 24.61 -0.10 -22.43
CA MET A 373 23.81 -0.89 -21.50
C MET A 373 24.21 -2.37 -21.52
N ARG A 374 24.43 -2.96 -22.70
CA ARG A 374 24.89 -4.36 -22.83
C ARG A 374 26.29 -4.57 -22.24
N LYS A 375 27.17 -3.58 -22.31
CA LYS A 375 28.51 -3.68 -21.70
C LYS A 375 28.51 -3.37 -20.21
N ASN A 376 27.45 -2.74 -19.71
CA ASN A 376 27.32 -2.32 -18.33
C ASN A 376 25.90 -2.60 -17.79
N PRO A 377 25.51 -3.88 -17.62
CA PRO A 377 24.17 -4.22 -17.15
C PRO A 377 23.90 -3.86 -15.68
N ASP A 378 24.90 -3.43 -14.93
CA ASP A 378 24.89 -3.01 -13.51
C ASP A 378 24.59 -1.52 -13.31
N ILE A 379 24.62 -0.71 -14.38
CA ILE A 379 24.31 0.73 -14.28
C ILE A 379 22.86 1.02 -14.67
N THR A 380 22.33 2.14 -14.15
CA THR A 380 20.98 2.61 -14.48
C THR A 380 20.87 3.03 -15.94
N ALA A 381 19.64 3.08 -16.45
CA ALA A 381 19.38 3.50 -17.84
C ALA A 381 19.78 4.97 -18.06
N GLU A 382 19.55 5.83 -17.07
CA GLU A 382 19.92 7.25 -17.08
C GLU A 382 21.43 7.43 -17.15
N LEU A 383 22.19 6.68 -16.35
CA LEU A 383 23.66 6.76 -16.38
C LEU A 383 24.22 6.21 -17.69
N ALA A 384 23.63 5.13 -18.23
CA ALA A 384 24.01 4.60 -19.54
C ALA A 384 23.67 5.58 -20.68
N PHE A 385 22.56 6.33 -20.56
CA PHE A 385 22.22 7.38 -21.51
C PHE A 385 23.19 8.57 -21.40
N GLN A 386 23.52 9.01 -20.18
CA GLN A 386 24.53 10.05 -19.96
C GLN A 386 25.89 9.66 -20.58
N LYS A 387 26.37 8.43 -20.34
CA LYS A 387 27.61 7.92 -20.98
C LYS A 387 27.53 7.89 -22.51
N THR A 388 26.33 7.72 -23.07
CA THR A 388 26.10 7.78 -24.52
C THR A 388 26.24 9.21 -25.03
N LEU A 389 25.68 10.19 -24.33
CA LEU A 389 25.83 11.62 -24.64
C LEU A 389 27.30 12.06 -24.53
N ASP A 390 27.99 11.65 -23.45
CA ASP A 390 29.40 11.97 -23.20
C ASP A 390 30.31 11.46 -24.33
N HIS A 391 30.03 10.26 -24.85
CA HIS A 391 30.76 9.69 -25.99
C HIS A 391 30.70 10.59 -27.23
N TYR A 392 29.54 11.21 -27.47
CA TYR A 392 29.33 12.15 -28.56
C TYR A 392 29.62 13.60 -28.18
N LYS A 393 30.11 13.85 -26.95
CA LYS A 393 30.39 15.18 -26.40
C LYS A 393 29.16 16.09 -26.44
N ILE A 394 27.98 15.51 -26.21
CA ILE A 394 26.70 16.24 -26.15
C ILE A 394 26.45 16.62 -24.69
N THR A 395 26.29 17.91 -24.43
CA THR A 395 25.86 18.43 -23.13
C THR A 395 24.44 18.92 -23.26
N LEU A 396 23.56 18.45 -22.38
CA LEU A 396 22.16 18.86 -22.30
C LEU A 396 21.90 19.48 -20.92
N ASP A 397 21.01 20.46 -20.86
CA ASP A 397 20.39 20.83 -19.59
C ASP A 397 19.45 19.72 -19.11
N GLN A 398 18.93 19.89 -17.89
CA GLN A 398 18.13 18.86 -17.24
C GLN A 398 16.81 18.56 -17.97
N GLU A 399 16.13 19.58 -18.49
CA GLU A 399 14.83 19.45 -19.16
C GLU A 399 15.01 18.76 -20.51
N THR A 400 15.99 19.23 -21.29
CA THR A 400 16.36 18.63 -22.58
C THR A 400 16.86 17.20 -22.41
N PHE A 401 17.61 16.90 -21.34
CA PHE A 401 18.02 15.53 -21.02
C PHE A 401 16.80 14.61 -20.84
N LEU A 402 15.81 15.05 -20.05
CA LEU A 402 14.63 14.26 -19.75
C LEU A 402 13.79 13.98 -21.01
N GLU A 403 13.56 15.00 -21.82
CA GLU A 403 12.84 14.88 -23.10
C GLU A 403 13.55 13.88 -24.02
N ARG A 404 14.85 14.06 -24.22
CA ARG A 404 15.66 13.17 -25.06
C ARG A 404 15.67 11.75 -24.51
N PHE A 405 15.84 11.57 -23.20
CA PHE A 405 15.81 10.26 -22.58
C PHE A 405 14.45 9.55 -22.82
N GLY A 406 13.35 10.31 -22.80
CA GLY A 406 12.02 9.82 -23.13
C GLY A 406 11.85 9.31 -24.58
N GLU A 407 12.66 9.77 -25.52
CA GLU A 407 12.68 9.26 -26.91
C GLU A 407 13.28 7.84 -27.00
N PHE A 408 14.07 7.42 -26.01
CA PHE A 408 14.79 6.14 -26.02
C PHE A 408 14.17 5.06 -25.12
N LYS A 409 12.89 5.19 -24.71
CA LYS A 409 12.19 4.17 -23.91
C LYS A 409 12.24 2.76 -24.53
N GLU A 410 12.15 2.68 -25.86
CA GLU A 410 12.24 1.41 -26.60
C GLU A 410 13.61 0.73 -26.46
N VAL A 411 14.69 1.50 -26.28
CA VAL A 411 16.04 0.97 -26.04
C VAL A 411 16.11 0.25 -24.69
N ILE A 412 15.53 0.85 -23.65
CA ILE A 412 15.48 0.29 -22.29
C ILE A 412 14.69 -1.04 -22.32
N GLN A 413 13.52 -1.04 -22.95
CA GLN A 413 12.71 -2.26 -23.10
C GLN A 413 13.44 -3.34 -23.92
N CYS A 414 14.11 -2.94 -25.02
CA CYS A 414 14.88 -3.86 -25.85
C CYS A 414 15.96 -4.61 -25.04
N ILE A 415 16.78 -3.89 -24.26
CA ILE A 415 17.85 -4.53 -23.50
C ILE A 415 17.32 -5.38 -22.34
N MET A 416 16.22 -4.97 -21.69
CA MET A 416 15.53 -5.76 -20.67
C MET A 416 15.09 -7.12 -21.21
N PHE A 417 14.39 -7.13 -22.35
CA PHE A 417 13.90 -8.36 -22.97
C PHE A 417 15.04 -9.21 -23.53
N TYR A 418 16.10 -8.57 -24.05
CA TYR A 418 17.31 -9.27 -24.48
C TYR A 418 17.94 -10.09 -23.36
N TYR A 419 18.15 -9.50 -22.18
CA TYR A 419 18.74 -10.22 -21.06
C TYR A 419 17.81 -11.28 -20.47
N ARG A 420 16.49 -11.03 -20.43
CA ARG A 420 15.51 -12.06 -20.04
C ARG A 420 15.60 -13.28 -20.96
N GLU A 421 15.68 -13.07 -22.28
CA GLU A 421 15.87 -14.17 -23.24
C GLU A 421 17.22 -14.88 -23.01
N LYS A 422 18.31 -14.14 -22.78
CA LYS A 422 19.65 -14.73 -22.55
C LYS A 422 19.73 -15.57 -21.27
N VAL A 423 19.08 -15.14 -20.20
CA VAL A 423 18.98 -15.91 -18.96
C VAL A 423 18.29 -17.24 -19.22
N VAL A 424 17.12 -17.22 -19.86
CA VAL A 424 16.38 -18.44 -20.20
C VAL A 424 17.17 -19.35 -21.15
N GLU A 425 17.77 -18.78 -22.20
CA GLU A 425 18.62 -19.52 -23.12
C GLU A 425 19.73 -20.28 -22.40
N THR A 426 20.41 -19.60 -21.47
CA THR A 426 21.53 -20.15 -20.69
C THR A 426 21.08 -21.32 -19.81
N ILE A 427 19.91 -21.22 -19.18
CA ILE A 427 19.32 -22.29 -18.36
C ILE A 427 19.00 -23.51 -19.22
N LEU A 428 18.30 -23.31 -20.34
CA LEU A 428 17.88 -24.40 -21.22
C LEU A 428 19.07 -25.09 -21.91
N GLN A 429 20.07 -24.33 -22.35
CA GLN A 429 21.30 -24.89 -22.95
C GLN A 429 22.11 -25.74 -21.97
N ALA A 430 21.98 -25.49 -20.67
CA ALA A 430 22.62 -26.28 -19.63
C ALA A 430 21.87 -27.57 -19.28
N GLY A 431 20.75 -27.87 -19.95
CA GLY A 431 19.96 -29.08 -19.67
C GLY A 431 19.04 -28.95 -18.46
N ILE A 432 18.80 -27.74 -17.95
CA ILE A 432 17.95 -27.49 -16.78
C ILE A 432 16.51 -27.26 -17.24
N THR A 433 15.58 -28.02 -16.67
CA THR A 433 14.14 -27.84 -16.91
C THR A 433 13.66 -26.53 -16.29
N LEU A 434 13.02 -25.68 -17.10
CA LEU A 434 12.45 -24.41 -16.68
C LEU A 434 10.93 -24.43 -16.85
N HIS A 435 10.21 -24.18 -15.76
CA HIS A 435 8.76 -24.04 -15.75
C HIS A 435 8.39 -22.57 -15.89
N VAL A 436 7.61 -22.25 -16.92
CA VAL A 436 7.14 -20.88 -17.17
C VAL A 436 5.63 -20.84 -17.17
N PHE A 437 5.05 -19.76 -16.65
CA PHE A 437 3.61 -19.62 -16.47
C PHE A 437 3.12 -18.44 -17.31
N GLY A 438 2.32 -18.72 -18.34
CA GLY A 438 1.71 -17.72 -19.21
C GLY A 438 1.90 -17.96 -20.70
N ASP A 439 0.91 -17.54 -21.48
CA ASP A 439 0.83 -17.86 -22.91
C ASP A 439 1.89 -17.19 -23.80
N THR A 440 2.50 -16.11 -23.33
CA THR A 440 3.49 -15.36 -24.14
C THR A 440 4.72 -16.18 -24.48
N TRP A 441 5.05 -17.22 -23.70
CA TRP A 441 6.18 -18.11 -23.96
C TRP A 441 6.04 -18.95 -25.22
N LYS A 442 4.82 -19.15 -25.71
CA LYS A 442 4.55 -19.80 -27.01
C LYS A 442 5.17 -19.03 -28.18
N ASN A 443 5.41 -17.73 -28.01
CA ASN A 443 6.05 -16.86 -29.00
C ASN A 443 7.58 -16.77 -28.82
N SER A 444 8.15 -17.48 -27.85
CA SER A 444 9.59 -17.47 -27.62
C SER A 444 10.33 -18.34 -28.64
N PRO A 445 11.62 -18.08 -28.92
CA PRO A 445 12.45 -18.95 -29.75
C PRO A 445 12.63 -20.36 -29.13
N PHE A 446 12.20 -20.56 -27.89
CA PHE A 446 12.33 -21.80 -27.14
C PHE A 446 11.02 -22.60 -27.05
N ALA A 447 9.95 -22.17 -27.73
CA ALA A 447 8.63 -22.82 -27.64
C ALA A 447 8.64 -24.32 -28.03
N GLN A 448 9.63 -24.75 -28.82
CA GLN A 448 9.83 -26.15 -29.22
C GLN A 448 10.91 -26.87 -28.40
N ASN A 449 11.50 -26.22 -27.40
CA ASN A 449 12.52 -26.83 -26.54
C ASN A 449 11.82 -27.69 -25.47
N PRO A 450 12.12 -29.01 -25.39
CA PRO A 450 11.46 -29.90 -24.43
C PRO A 450 11.74 -29.57 -22.96
N LEU A 451 12.79 -28.79 -22.67
CA LEU A 451 13.15 -28.35 -21.32
C LEU A 451 12.40 -27.07 -20.89
N LEU A 452 11.68 -26.41 -21.79
CA LEU A 452 10.80 -25.30 -21.44
C LEU A 452 9.37 -25.81 -21.21
N CYS A 453 9.04 -26.09 -19.95
CA CYS A 453 7.69 -26.52 -19.57
C CYS A 453 6.76 -25.31 -19.45
N MET A 454 5.89 -25.12 -20.43
CA MET A 454 4.92 -24.02 -20.45
C MET A 454 3.61 -24.43 -19.77
N HIS A 455 3.17 -23.62 -18.80
CA HIS A 455 1.91 -23.77 -18.06
C HIS A 455 0.98 -22.59 -18.36
N GLU A 456 -0.30 -22.72 -18.00
CA GLU A 456 -1.25 -21.62 -18.06
C GLU A 456 -0.83 -20.46 -17.15
N ALA A 457 -1.33 -19.26 -17.47
CA ALA A 457 -1.04 -18.08 -16.66
C ALA A 457 -1.73 -18.18 -15.30
N VAL A 458 -1.02 -17.83 -14.22
CA VAL A 458 -1.51 -17.93 -12.84
C VAL A 458 -1.39 -16.59 -12.13
N PHE A 459 -2.36 -16.27 -11.26
CA PHE A 459 -2.42 -15.00 -10.53
C PHE A 459 -2.91 -15.19 -9.10
N GLY A 460 -2.62 -14.23 -8.21
CA GLY A 460 -3.11 -14.24 -6.83
C GLY A 460 -2.79 -15.57 -6.13
N ASP A 461 -3.83 -16.28 -5.70
CA ASP A 461 -3.69 -17.54 -4.93
C ASP A 461 -3.09 -18.67 -5.78
N GLU A 462 -3.36 -18.71 -7.08
CA GLU A 462 -2.79 -19.73 -7.96
C GLU A 462 -1.28 -19.54 -8.14
N ALA A 463 -0.85 -18.29 -8.31
CA ALA A 463 0.57 -17.95 -8.39
C ALA A 463 1.30 -18.31 -7.08
N ALA A 464 0.69 -18.01 -5.93
CA ALA A 464 1.24 -18.36 -4.64
C ALA A 464 1.34 -19.89 -4.43
N ALA A 465 0.32 -20.66 -4.85
CA ALA A 465 0.34 -22.11 -4.81
C ALA A 465 1.42 -22.73 -5.71
N VAL A 466 1.69 -22.13 -6.87
CA VAL A 466 2.81 -22.52 -7.74
C VAL A 466 4.15 -22.26 -7.05
N LEU A 467 4.33 -21.11 -6.41
CA LEU A 467 5.56 -20.77 -5.70
C LEU A 467 5.81 -21.70 -4.50
N GLN A 468 4.76 -22.14 -3.79
CA GLN A 468 4.89 -23.15 -2.72
C GLN A 468 5.44 -24.48 -3.25
N LYS A 469 5.10 -24.85 -4.48
CA LYS A 469 5.57 -26.07 -5.16
C LYS A 469 6.91 -25.87 -5.88
N THR A 470 7.50 -24.69 -5.80
CA THR A 470 8.74 -24.33 -6.51
C THR A 470 9.96 -24.50 -5.61
N LYS A 471 11.02 -25.14 -6.11
CA LYS A 471 12.32 -25.18 -5.44
C LYS A 471 13.06 -23.86 -5.62
N LEU A 472 13.34 -23.47 -6.87
CA LEU A 472 14.02 -22.24 -7.22
C LEU A 472 13.10 -21.30 -8.01
N SER A 473 12.78 -20.14 -7.45
CA SER A 473 12.01 -19.10 -8.13
C SER A 473 12.96 -18.15 -8.84
N LEU A 474 12.98 -18.22 -10.18
CA LEU A 474 13.79 -17.34 -11.01
C LEU A 474 13.14 -15.94 -11.05
N ASN A 475 13.95 -14.92 -10.85
CA ASN A 475 13.59 -13.53 -11.08
C ASN A 475 14.59 -12.88 -12.04
N VAL A 476 14.08 -12.06 -12.96
CA VAL A 476 14.89 -11.20 -13.81
C VAL A 476 14.30 -9.80 -13.71
N MET A 477 15.07 -8.87 -13.14
CA MET A 477 14.69 -7.48 -12.92
C MET A 477 14.38 -6.81 -14.25
N ALA A 478 13.37 -5.95 -14.25
CA ALA A 478 13.02 -5.10 -15.37
C ALA A 478 13.95 -3.85 -15.43
N TRP A 479 15.25 -4.09 -15.35
CA TRP A 479 16.33 -3.10 -15.25
C TRP A 479 16.33 -2.24 -13.97
N HIS A 480 15.58 -2.62 -12.94
CA HIS A 480 15.66 -1.99 -11.62
C HIS A 480 17.02 -2.31 -10.98
N LYS A 481 17.83 -1.28 -10.69
CA LYS A 481 19.20 -1.45 -10.19
C LYS A 481 19.30 -1.32 -8.67
N ASP A 482 18.29 -0.78 -8.04
CA ASP A 482 18.13 -0.74 -6.59
C ASP A 482 16.70 -1.14 -6.20
N GLY A 483 16.12 -2.04 -7.00
CA GLY A 483 14.73 -2.46 -6.90
C GLY A 483 14.52 -3.72 -6.08
N PHE A 484 13.31 -3.84 -5.52
CA PHE A 484 12.75 -5.05 -4.93
C PHE A 484 11.31 -5.24 -5.41
N THR A 485 11.00 -6.38 -6.04
CA THR A 485 9.70 -6.62 -6.68
C THR A 485 8.80 -7.52 -5.83
N GLU A 486 7.50 -7.50 -6.13
CA GLU A 486 6.49 -8.37 -5.50
C GLU A 486 6.84 -9.85 -5.71
N ARG A 487 7.35 -10.22 -6.90
CA ARG A 487 7.74 -11.60 -7.21
C ARG A 487 8.80 -12.14 -6.24
N ILE A 488 9.74 -11.29 -5.81
CA ILE A 488 10.76 -11.66 -4.83
C ILE A 488 10.08 -11.89 -3.48
N ALA A 489 9.26 -10.94 -3.02
CA ALA A 489 8.56 -11.03 -1.75
C ALA A 489 7.67 -12.30 -1.66
N ASP A 490 6.84 -12.53 -2.70
CA ASP A 490 5.95 -13.68 -2.80
C ASP A 490 6.73 -15.00 -2.78
N SER A 491 7.83 -15.07 -3.53
CA SER A 491 8.67 -16.27 -3.59
C SER A 491 9.29 -16.62 -2.24
N MET A 492 9.81 -15.59 -1.53
CA MET A 492 10.36 -15.76 -0.19
C MET A 492 9.29 -16.24 0.81
N LEU A 493 8.09 -15.63 0.79
CA LEU A 493 6.99 -16.00 1.69
C LEU A 493 6.43 -17.41 1.38
N ALA A 494 6.46 -17.83 0.12
CA ALA A 494 6.10 -19.19 -0.30
C ALA A 494 7.19 -20.23 0.00
N GLY A 495 8.35 -19.81 0.52
CA GLY A 495 9.46 -20.69 0.86
C GLY A 495 10.22 -21.22 -0.35
N ALA A 496 10.10 -20.59 -1.52
CA ALA A 496 10.98 -20.88 -2.65
C ALA A 496 12.31 -20.14 -2.48
N VAL A 497 13.41 -20.74 -2.92
CA VAL A 497 14.70 -20.02 -2.98
C VAL A 497 14.64 -19.05 -4.15
N VAL A 498 14.77 -17.76 -3.88
CA VAL A 498 14.83 -16.73 -4.93
C VAL A 498 16.20 -16.78 -5.60
N VAL A 499 16.19 -16.92 -6.92
CA VAL A 499 17.37 -16.77 -7.78
C VAL A 499 17.15 -15.55 -8.67
N SER A 500 17.83 -14.44 -8.40
CA SER A 500 17.61 -13.16 -9.10
C SER A 500 18.89 -12.61 -9.70
N ASP A 501 18.80 -11.81 -10.77
CA ASP A 501 19.89 -10.88 -11.07
C ASP A 501 20.02 -9.85 -9.95
N ASN A 502 21.24 -9.33 -9.78
CA ASN A 502 21.58 -8.49 -8.63
C ASN A 502 20.93 -7.10 -8.69
N SER A 503 20.57 -6.58 -7.51
CA SER A 503 20.21 -5.17 -7.29
C SER A 503 20.82 -4.70 -5.96
N SER A 504 21.09 -3.41 -5.84
CA SER A 504 21.63 -2.84 -4.60
C SER A 504 20.74 -3.14 -3.39
N HIS A 505 19.41 -3.12 -3.55
CA HIS A 505 18.48 -3.48 -2.49
C HIS A 505 18.66 -4.92 -2.00
N LEU A 506 18.89 -5.87 -2.91
CA LEU A 506 19.15 -7.26 -2.52
C LEU A 506 20.53 -7.40 -1.85
N GLU A 507 21.56 -6.70 -2.32
CA GLU A 507 22.92 -6.70 -1.72
C GLU A 507 23.00 -6.01 -0.34
N GLU A 508 22.07 -5.09 -0.08
CA GLU A 508 21.97 -4.30 1.17
C GLU A 508 21.06 -4.98 2.22
N PHE A 509 19.94 -5.60 1.79
CA PHE A 509 18.93 -6.13 2.72
C PHE A 509 18.67 -7.64 2.64
N TYR A 510 19.02 -8.33 1.55
CA TYR A 510 18.63 -9.73 1.33
C TYR A 510 19.79 -10.60 0.81
N ARG A 511 21.01 -10.28 1.24
CA ARG A 511 22.27 -10.87 0.76
C ARG A 511 22.31 -12.39 0.88
N ASP A 512 21.91 -12.89 2.04
CA ASP A 512 21.98 -14.31 2.40
C ASP A 512 20.64 -15.03 2.17
N GLU A 513 19.55 -14.27 2.11
CA GLU A 513 18.19 -14.75 1.87
C GLU A 513 17.84 -14.89 0.38
N THR A 514 18.71 -14.42 -0.51
CA THR A 514 18.55 -14.57 -1.96
C THR A 514 19.83 -15.06 -2.59
N VAL A 515 19.69 -15.83 -3.66
CA VAL A 515 20.81 -16.28 -4.47
C VAL A 515 20.88 -15.40 -5.71
N ARG A 516 22.00 -14.69 -5.88
CA ARG A 516 22.12 -13.65 -6.89
C ARG A 516 23.08 -14.07 -7.99
N PHE A 517 22.77 -13.67 -9.22
CA PHE A 517 23.66 -13.83 -10.38
C PHE A 517 23.90 -12.49 -11.07
N GLU A 518 24.99 -12.42 -11.82
CA GLU A 518 25.37 -11.21 -12.55
C GLU A 518 25.08 -11.37 -14.04
N LEU A 519 24.41 -10.38 -14.64
CA LEU A 519 24.11 -10.39 -16.09
C LEU A 519 25.38 -10.34 -16.96
N ARG A 520 26.53 -9.90 -16.41
CA ARG A 520 27.83 -9.94 -17.09
C ARG A 520 28.46 -11.33 -17.10
N GLU A 521 28.05 -12.21 -16.20
CA GLU A 521 28.69 -13.51 -15.93
C GLU A 521 27.64 -14.65 -15.98
N LEU A 522 26.73 -14.59 -16.97
CA LEU A 522 25.64 -15.57 -17.12
C LEU A 522 26.14 -17.00 -17.24
N GLU A 523 27.36 -17.22 -17.73
CA GLU A 523 27.98 -18.55 -17.81
C GLU A 523 28.13 -19.25 -16.45
N LYS A 524 28.08 -18.51 -15.34
CA LYS A 524 28.11 -19.07 -13.98
C LYS A 524 26.73 -19.53 -13.48
N LEU A 525 25.64 -19.03 -14.07
CA LEU A 525 24.27 -19.31 -13.64
C LEU A 525 23.93 -20.82 -13.63
N PRO A 526 24.29 -21.62 -14.64
CA PRO A 526 24.02 -23.06 -14.61
C PRO A 526 24.65 -23.80 -13.42
N GLY A 527 25.90 -23.48 -13.09
CA GLY A 527 26.60 -24.07 -11.95
C GLY A 527 25.93 -23.71 -10.62
N LEU A 528 25.46 -22.47 -10.50
CA LEU A 528 24.70 -21.98 -9.34
C LEU A 528 23.38 -22.75 -9.16
N LEU A 529 22.59 -22.87 -10.24
CA LEU A 529 21.31 -23.57 -10.23
C LEU A 529 21.48 -25.05 -9.93
N ASN A 530 22.39 -25.74 -10.62
CA ASN A 530 22.65 -27.18 -10.40
C ASN A 530 23.17 -27.45 -8.98
N GLY A 531 24.05 -26.60 -8.46
CA GLY A 531 24.53 -26.71 -7.07
C GLY A 531 23.40 -26.56 -6.06
N LEU A 532 22.48 -25.61 -6.29
CA LEU A 532 21.29 -25.48 -5.46
C LEU A 532 20.36 -26.68 -5.62
N LEU A 533 20.06 -27.16 -6.83
CA LEU A 533 19.17 -28.31 -7.06
C LEU A 533 19.72 -29.63 -6.50
N ALA A 534 21.04 -29.78 -6.37
CA ALA A 534 21.67 -30.94 -5.76
C ALA A 534 21.68 -30.90 -4.21
N ASP A 535 21.69 -29.70 -3.60
CA ASP A 535 21.82 -29.53 -2.15
C ASP A 535 20.50 -29.09 -1.49
N GLU A 536 19.69 -30.07 -1.09
CA GLU A 536 18.40 -29.81 -0.43
C GLU A 536 18.54 -29.06 0.89
N LYS A 537 19.53 -29.44 1.71
CA LYS A 537 19.73 -28.82 3.02
C LYS A 537 20.01 -27.33 2.86
N LYS A 538 20.92 -26.97 1.97
CA LYS A 538 21.24 -25.56 1.67
C LYS A 538 20.03 -24.80 1.15
N ARG A 539 19.23 -25.40 0.25
CA ARG A 539 17.99 -24.76 -0.24
C ARG A 539 17.02 -24.47 0.91
N LEU A 540 16.78 -25.45 1.79
CA LEU A 540 15.85 -25.29 2.92
C LEU A 540 16.33 -24.24 3.91
N GLU A 541 17.64 -24.16 4.18
CA GLU A 541 18.23 -23.13 5.03
C GLU A 541 18.00 -21.72 4.46
N ILE A 542 18.29 -21.52 3.17
CA ILE A 542 18.07 -20.23 2.48
C ILE A 542 16.59 -19.87 2.46
N ALA A 543 15.71 -20.80 2.04
CA ALA A 543 14.28 -20.59 1.97
C ALA A 543 13.67 -20.24 3.33
N LYS A 544 14.08 -20.91 4.41
CA LYS A 544 13.61 -20.62 5.77
C LYS A 544 14.06 -19.24 6.24
N ALA A 545 15.34 -18.89 6.03
CA ALA A 545 15.86 -17.56 6.37
C ALA A 545 15.10 -16.47 5.59
N ALA A 546 14.88 -16.68 4.30
CA ALA A 546 14.12 -15.80 3.43
C ALA A 546 12.67 -15.61 3.89
N LYS A 547 11.95 -16.69 4.13
CA LYS A 547 10.55 -16.65 4.60
C LYS A 547 10.42 -15.90 5.92
N ASN A 548 11.33 -16.12 6.88
CA ASN A 548 11.34 -15.41 8.15
C ASN A 548 11.55 -13.91 7.96
N LYS A 549 12.56 -13.52 7.16
CA LYS A 549 12.88 -12.11 6.93
C LYS A 549 11.79 -11.39 6.13
N ALA A 550 11.28 -12.02 5.07
CA ALA A 550 10.20 -11.46 4.27
C ALA A 550 8.91 -11.32 5.09
N SER A 551 8.62 -12.26 5.99
CA SER A 551 7.47 -12.14 6.90
C SER A 551 7.59 -10.93 7.83
N ALA A 552 8.81 -10.64 8.30
CA ALA A 552 9.08 -9.51 9.18
C ALA A 552 9.20 -8.15 8.48
N MET A 553 9.58 -8.12 7.20
CA MET A 553 10.01 -6.88 6.53
C MET A 553 9.35 -6.58 5.18
N ALA A 554 8.77 -7.59 4.51
CA ALA A 554 8.36 -7.50 3.11
C ALA A 554 6.93 -7.96 2.84
N SER A 555 6.11 -8.26 3.86
CA SER A 555 4.71 -8.62 3.65
C SER A 555 3.81 -7.39 3.47
N TRP A 556 2.62 -7.58 2.89
CA TRP A 556 1.66 -6.48 2.73
C TRP A 556 1.22 -5.84 4.04
N GLU A 557 1.19 -6.58 5.14
CA GLU A 557 0.92 -6.04 6.48
C GLU A 557 1.99 -5.03 6.90
N VAL A 558 3.26 -5.34 6.66
CA VAL A 558 4.37 -4.42 6.94
C VAL A 558 4.32 -3.22 6.01
N ARG A 559 4.00 -3.41 4.72
CA ARG A 559 3.86 -2.29 3.77
C ARG A 559 2.68 -1.37 4.12
N ALA A 560 1.57 -1.92 4.61
CA ALA A 560 0.43 -1.15 5.07
C ALA A 560 0.79 -0.29 6.29
N GLU A 561 1.55 -0.83 7.25
CA GLU A 561 2.05 -0.05 8.40
C GLU A 561 2.94 1.10 7.96
N GLN A 562 3.91 0.82 7.07
CA GLN A 562 4.81 1.85 6.52
C GLN A 562 4.05 2.94 5.76
N LEU A 563 3.03 2.56 4.98
CA LEU A 563 2.19 3.51 4.27
C LEU A 563 1.36 4.39 5.22
N LEU A 564 0.78 3.80 6.28
CA LEU A 564 0.04 4.56 7.29
C LEU A 564 0.95 5.55 8.02
N GLN A 565 2.21 5.19 8.28
CA GLN A 565 3.20 6.11 8.83
C GLN A 565 3.46 7.29 7.87
N ILE A 566 3.69 7.03 6.58
CA ILE A 566 3.87 8.08 5.57
C ILE A 566 2.64 9.01 5.53
N ILE A 567 1.43 8.45 5.54
CA ILE A 567 0.18 9.22 5.55
C ILE A 567 0.10 10.14 6.78
N GLU A 568 0.56 9.67 7.93
CA GLU A 568 0.53 10.44 9.18
C GLU A 568 1.58 11.57 9.21
N GLU A 569 2.80 11.28 8.76
CA GLU A 569 3.87 12.27 8.63
C GLU A 569 3.44 13.43 7.71
N GLU A 570 2.87 13.11 6.54
CA GLU A 570 2.39 14.11 5.61
C GLU A 570 1.18 14.89 6.15
N SER A 571 0.35 14.26 6.97
CA SER A 571 -0.80 14.94 7.57
C SER A 571 -0.40 15.90 8.69
N THR A 572 0.74 15.68 9.34
CA THR A 572 1.25 16.54 10.43
C THR A 572 1.98 17.77 9.88
N ASN A 573 2.62 17.65 8.72
CA ASN A 573 3.29 18.75 8.01
C ASN A 573 2.30 19.70 7.27
N ARG A 574 1.00 19.68 7.60
CA ARG A 574 -0.10 20.36 6.87
C ARG A 574 0.09 21.86 6.72
#